data_AF-A0A3R9S1I4-F1
#
_entry.id   AF-A0A3R9S1I4-F1
#
_cell.length_a   1.000
_cell.length_b   1.000
_cell.length_c   1.000
_cell.angle_alpha   90.00
_cell.angle_beta   90.00
_cell.angle_gamma   90.00
#
_symmetry.space_group_name_H-M   'P 1'
#
loop_
_entity.id
_entity.type
_entity.pdbx_description
1 polymer ?
#
loop_
_entity_poly.entity_id
_entity_poly.type
_entity_poly.pdbx_seq_one_letter_code
_entity_poly.pdbx_strand_id
1 'polypeptide(L)'
;FHQLSSQTAVLLNQNQPELTDEKARAVLTKYIQTKQQTPEVVPALASMTDHLGERVSSYSNLKDIPEAAISEIRNDMYLSTTTFKRLDKADALPKMDDSQKKLVKDYRSSLDSFLQYIPNWVKVAVALALGLGTMVGWKRIVVTVGERIGKHHMTYGQGMSAELVAMSTIAAADGLGMPVSTTHVLNSAVAGTMVANKSGLNFNTVKTILSAWVFTLPATICLSGGLYWLFLQFV
;
A
#
# COMPACT_ATOMS: atom_id res chain seq x y z
N PHE A 1 11.66 -20.26 7.86
CA PHE A 1 11.53 -19.68 6.51
C PHE A 1 11.72 -20.74 5.43
N HIS A 2 12.90 -21.36 5.32
CA HIS A 2 13.21 -22.41 4.33
C HIS A 2 12.12 -23.49 4.13
N GLN A 3 11.63 -24.06 5.23
CA GLN A 3 10.57 -25.07 5.17
C GLN A 3 9.25 -24.53 4.59
N LEU A 4 8.90 -23.29 4.90
CA LEU A 4 7.69 -22.64 4.37
C LEU A 4 7.83 -22.35 2.88
N SER A 5 9.01 -21.88 2.44
CA SER A 5 9.29 -21.64 1.02
C SER A 5 9.24 -22.92 0.20
N SER A 6 9.92 -23.98 0.63
CA SER A 6 9.97 -25.23 -0.15
C SER A 6 8.61 -25.90 -0.24
N GLN A 7 7.86 -25.95 0.86
CA GLN A 7 6.49 -26.45 0.84
C GLN A 7 5.58 -25.58 -0.05
N THR A 8 5.73 -24.25 -0.02
CA THR A 8 4.96 -23.35 -0.89
C THR A 8 5.32 -23.54 -2.36
N ALA A 9 6.60 -23.71 -2.70
CA ALA A 9 7.06 -23.93 -4.06
C ALA A 9 6.48 -25.22 -4.66
N VAL A 10 6.53 -26.32 -3.90
CA VAL A 10 5.95 -27.61 -4.29
C VAL A 10 4.44 -27.51 -4.53
N LEU A 11 3.72 -26.74 -3.70
CA LEU A 11 2.29 -26.51 -3.89
C LEU A 11 1.98 -25.70 -5.16
N LEU A 12 2.84 -24.75 -5.51
CA LEU A 12 2.64 -23.90 -6.69
C LEU A 12 2.93 -24.63 -8.00
N ASN A 13 3.93 -25.51 -8.01
CA ASN A 13 4.38 -26.16 -9.23
C ASN A 13 4.63 -27.65 -8.99
N GLN A 14 3.59 -28.46 -9.18
CA GLN A 14 3.65 -29.88 -8.85
C GLN A 14 4.48 -30.73 -9.84
N ASN A 15 4.88 -30.23 -11.03
CA ASN A 15 5.51 -31.08 -12.08
C ASN A 15 6.28 -30.34 -13.21
N GLN A 16 6.68 -29.07 -13.09
CA GLN A 16 7.48 -28.38 -14.13
C GLN A 16 8.93 -28.13 -13.69
N PRO A 17 9.90 -28.17 -14.63
CA PRO A 17 11.31 -27.95 -14.32
C PRO A 17 11.54 -26.57 -13.69
N GLU A 18 12.47 -26.52 -12.74
CA GLU A 18 12.88 -25.26 -12.12
C GLU A 18 13.45 -24.29 -13.15
N LEU A 19 13.02 -23.05 -13.05
CA LEU A 19 13.51 -21.95 -13.87
C LEU A 19 14.68 -21.29 -13.16
N THR A 20 15.70 -20.88 -13.93
CA THR A 20 16.82 -20.10 -13.38
C THR A 20 16.32 -18.77 -12.81
N ASP A 21 17.06 -18.22 -11.83
CA ASP A 21 16.73 -16.94 -11.20
C ASP A 21 16.52 -15.82 -12.22
N GLU A 22 17.37 -15.73 -13.24
CA GLU A 22 17.24 -14.72 -14.30
C GLU A 22 15.93 -14.86 -15.07
N LYS A 23 15.56 -16.09 -15.47
CA LYS A 23 14.32 -16.33 -16.22
C LYS A 23 13.10 -16.09 -15.34
N ALA A 24 13.15 -16.52 -14.08
CA ALA A 24 12.07 -16.28 -13.12
C ALA A 24 11.87 -14.77 -12.89
N ARG A 25 12.94 -14.01 -12.63
CA ARG A 25 12.88 -12.54 -12.49
C ARG A 25 12.26 -11.87 -13.71
N ALA A 26 12.67 -12.27 -14.91
CA ALA A 26 12.15 -11.70 -16.16
C ALA A 26 10.65 -11.96 -16.35
N VAL A 27 10.19 -13.20 -16.13
CA VAL A 27 8.76 -13.58 -16.24
C VAL A 27 7.92 -12.83 -15.21
N LEU A 28 8.34 -12.83 -13.94
CA LEU A 28 7.61 -12.16 -12.86
C LEU A 28 7.55 -10.64 -13.06
N THR A 29 8.65 -10.02 -13.48
CA THR A 29 8.70 -8.58 -13.78
C THR A 29 7.74 -8.24 -14.92
N LYS A 30 7.74 -9.02 -16.01
CA LYS A 30 6.84 -8.82 -17.14
C LYS A 30 5.38 -8.94 -16.70
N TYR A 31 5.04 -9.94 -15.89
CA TYR A 31 3.69 -10.09 -15.34
C TYR A 31 3.27 -8.90 -14.47
N ILE A 32 4.17 -8.38 -13.62
CA ILE A 32 3.89 -7.19 -12.80
C ILE A 32 3.70 -5.93 -13.65
N GLN A 33 4.39 -5.80 -14.77
CA GLN A 33 4.24 -4.65 -15.66
C GLN A 33 2.97 -4.75 -16.53
N THR A 34 2.75 -5.89 -17.19
CA THR A 34 1.71 -6.03 -18.23
C THR A 34 0.39 -6.58 -17.70
N LYS A 35 0.39 -7.21 -16.52
CA LYS A 35 -0.74 -7.96 -15.94
C LYS A 35 -1.20 -9.13 -16.81
N GLN A 36 -0.43 -9.52 -17.83
CA GLN A 36 -0.77 -10.64 -18.70
C GLN A 36 -0.31 -11.94 -18.05
N GLN A 37 -1.25 -12.84 -17.79
CA GLN A 37 -0.93 -14.17 -17.27
C GLN A 37 -0.39 -15.04 -18.40
N THR A 38 0.81 -15.58 -18.19
CA THR A 38 1.38 -16.61 -19.04
C THR A 38 1.47 -17.92 -18.26
N PRO A 39 1.49 -19.08 -18.93
CA PRO A 39 1.66 -20.38 -18.25
C PRO A 39 2.94 -20.48 -17.43
N GLU A 40 3.94 -19.63 -17.70
CA GLU A 40 5.22 -19.59 -17.00
C GLU A 40 5.18 -18.80 -15.68
N VAL A 41 4.14 -18.01 -15.39
CA VAL A 41 4.11 -17.13 -14.20
C VAL A 41 4.10 -17.92 -12.89
N VAL A 42 3.25 -18.95 -12.80
CA VAL A 42 3.15 -19.78 -11.59
C VAL A 42 4.41 -20.64 -11.38
N PRO A 43 4.96 -21.31 -12.41
CA PRO A 43 6.27 -21.98 -12.31
C PRO A 43 7.41 -21.04 -11.93
N ALA A 44 7.47 -19.84 -12.51
CA ALA A 44 8.48 -18.84 -12.16
C ALA A 44 8.35 -18.38 -10.70
N LEU A 45 7.12 -18.23 -10.20
CA LEU A 45 6.88 -17.93 -8.80
C LEU A 45 7.32 -19.09 -7.89
N ALA A 46 7.07 -20.33 -8.29
CA ALA A 46 7.48 -21.51 -7.53
C ALA A 46 9.01 -21.61 -7.41
N SER A 47 9.75 -21.51 -8.52
CA SER A 47 11.22 -21.52 -8.51
C SER A 47 11.79 -20.36 -7.70
N MET A 48 11.26 -19.15 -7.88
CA MET A 48 11.66 -17.98 -7.08
C MET A 48 11.41 -18.21 -5.58
N THR A 49 10.27 -18.81 -5.23
CA THR A 49 9.91 -19.11 -3.84
C THR A 49 10.91 -20.08 -3.21
N ASP A 50 11.29 -21.14 -3.93
CA ASP A 50 12.22 -22.15 -3.46
C ASP A 50 13.65 -21.60 -3.31
N HIS A 51 14.19 -20.99 -4.36
CA HIS A 51 15.53 -20.40 -4.36
C HIS A 51 15.68 -19.29 -3.31
N LEU A 52 14.64 -18.48 -3.07
CA LEU A 52 14.61 -17.51 -1.97
C LEU A 52 14.75 -18.21 -0.62
N GLY A 53 14.07 -19.34 -0.44
CA GLY A 53 14.16 -20.20 0.72
C GLY A 53 15.59 -20.64 0.98
N GLU A 54 16.21 -21.27 -0.01
CA GLU A 54 17.59 -21.77 0.06
C GLU A 54 18.57 -20.64 0.38
N ARG A 55 18.50 -19.54 -0.37
CA ARG A 55 19.38 -18.38 -0.17
C ARG A 55 19.25 -17.79 1.23
N VAL A 56 18.05 -17.56 1.72
CA VAL A 56 17.85 -17.00 3.07
C VAL A 56 18.29 -18.00 4.14
N SER A 57 18.13 -19.31 3.91
CA SER A 57 18.55 -20.36 4.84
C SER A 57 20.06 -20.52 4.97
N SER A 58 20.81 -20.13 3.93
CA SER A 58 22.29 -20.16 3.96
C SER A 58 22.88 -19.20 5.01
N TYR A 59 22.09 -18.25 5.51
CA TYR A 59 22.48 -17.31 6.55
C TYR A 59 21.79 -17.66 7.89
N SER A 60 22.58 -17.70 8.97
CA SER A 60 22.05 -17.99 10.31
C SER A 60 21.19 -16.84 10.86
N ASN A 61 21.59 -15.60 10.60
CA ASN A 61 20.82 -14.40 10.93
C ASN A 61 20.71 -13.46 9.72
N LEU A 62 19.66 -12.64 9.69
CA LEU A 62 19.49 -11.58 8.69
C LEU A 62 20.66 -10.59 8.64
N LYS A 63 21.35 -10.40 9.78
CA LYS A 63 22.50 -9.49 9.89
C LYS A 63 23.75 -10.03 9.19
N ASP A 64 23.77 -11.33 8.90
CA ASP A 64 24.92 -12.02 8.31
C ASP A 64 24.87 -11.97 6.78
N ILE A 65 23.81 -11.40 6.20
CA ILE A 65 23.66 -11.22 4.74
C ILE A 65 24.59 -10.09 4.28
N PRO A 66 25.51 -10.34 3.32
CA PRO A 66 26.39 -9.33 2.78
C PRO A 66 25.60 -8.17 2.15
N GLU A 67 26.06 -6.93 2.34
CA GLU A 67 25.37 -5.74 1.82
C GLU A 67 25.10 -5.81 0.30
N ALA A 68 26.03 -6.39 -0.45
CA ALA A 68 25.88 -6.60 -1.89
C ALA A 68 24.69 -7.52 -2.25
N ALA A 69 24.37 -8.51 -1.41
CA ALA A 69 23.29 -9.47 -1.63
C ALA A 69 21.93 -8.98 -1.11
N ILE A 70 21.90 -8.00 -0.20
CA ILE A 70 20.66 -7.48 0.41
C ILE A 70 19.71 -6.94 -0.67
N SER A 71 20.23 -6.17 -1.62
CA SER A 71 19.41 -5.56 -2.67
C SER A 71 18.74 -6.64 -3.53
N GLU A 72 19.47 -7.66 -3.93
CA GLU A 72 18.94 -8.76 -4.73
C GLU A 72 17.89 -9.58 -3.99
N ILE A 73 18.17 -9.97 -2.75
CA ILE A 73 17.22 -10.71 -1.91
C ILE A 73 15.94 -9.91 -1.71
N ARG A 74 16.05 -8.61 -1.39
CA ARG A 74 14.88 -7.76 -1.21
C ARG A 74 14.06 -7.62 -2.49
N ASN A 75 14.70 -7.47 -3.64
CA ASN A 75 14.03 -7.37 -4.93
C ASN A 75 13.27 -8.66 -5.26
N ASP A 76 13.89 -9.82 -5.03
CA ASP A 76 13.28 -11.12 -5.28
C ASP A 76 12.09 -11.38 -4.33
N MET A 77 12.24 -11.05 -3.04
CA MET A 77 11.15 -11.11 -2.08
C MET A 77 9.99 -10.18 -2.50
N TYR A 78 10.29 -8.98 -2.99
CA TYR A 78 9.30 -8.04 -3.49
C TYR A 78 8.56 -8.59 -4.73
N LEU A 79 9.29 -9.16 -5.69
CA LEU A 79 8.71 -9.81 -6.87
C LEU A 79 7.81 -10.98 -6.47
N SER A 80 8.25 -11.81 -5.53
CA SER A 80 7.47 -12.93 -4.99
C SER A 80 6.18 -12.43 -4.34
N THR A 81 6.25 -11.59 -3.30
CA THR A 81 5.07 -11.05 -2.59
C THR A 81 4.10 -10.33 -3.52
N THR A 82 4.62 -9.51 -4.44
CA THR A 82 3.78 -8.74 -5.38
C THR A 82 3.09 -9.66 -6.38
N THR A 83 3.77 -10.68 -6.87
CA THR A 83 3.19 -11.68 -7.78
C THR A 83 2.10 -12.47 -7.06
N PHE A 84 2.37 -12.97 -5.85
CA PHE A 84 1.37 -13.66 -5.02
C PHE A 84 0.11 -12.80 -4.84
N LYS A 85 0.26 -11.55 -4.40
CA LYS A 85 -0.87 -10.63 -4.18
C LYS A 85 -1.70 -10.41 -5.44
N ARG A 86 -1.05 -10.36 -6.61
CA ARG A 86 -1.74 -10.17 -7.89
C ARG A 86 -2.44 -11.43 -8.39
N LEU A 87 -1.80 -12.59 -8.30
CA LEU A 87 -2.41 -13.87 -8.67
C LEU A 87 -3.61 -14.20 -7.79
N ASP A 88 -3.48 -13.94 -6.48
CA ASP A 88 -4.56 -14.08 -5.49
C ASP A 88 -5.76 -13.19 -5.83
N LYS A 89 -5.51 -11.91 -6.17
CA LYS A 89 -6.57 -10.98 -6.61
C LYS A 89 -7.20 -11.38 -7.95
N ALA A 90 -6.46 -12.08 -8.81
CA ALA A 90 -6.93 -12.53 -10.12
C ALA A 90 -7.54 -13.94 -10.09
N ASP A 91 -7.67 -14.57 -8.92
CA ASP A 91 -8.10 -15.97 -8.74
C ASP A 91 -7.35 -16.96 -9.65
N ALA A 92 -6.04 -16.72 -9.83
CA ALA A 92 -5.18 -17.45 -10.75
C ALA A 92 -4.10 -18.27 -10.04
N LEU A 93 -4.19 -18.39 -8.71
CA LEU A 93 -3.41 -19.35 -7.97
C LEU A 93 -3.97 -20.77 -8.21
N PRO A 94 -3.13 -21.82 -8.12
CA PRO A 94 -3.61 -23.19 -8.14
C PRO A 94 -4.71 -23.39 -7.08
N LYS A 95 -5.70 -24.25 -7.38
CA LYS A 95 -6.73 -24.60 -6.41
C LYS A 95 -6.08 -25.32 -5.23
N MET A 96 -6.30 -24.76 -4.05
CA MET A 96 -5.71 -25.22 -2.79
C MET A 96 -6.78 -25.52 -1.76
N ASP A 97 -6.55 -26.53 -0.94
CA ASP A 97 -7.34 -26.76 0.27
C ASP A 97 -7.05 -25.70 1.35
N ASP A 98 -7.82 -25.70 2.45
CA ASP A 98 -7.67 -24.69 3.50
C ASP A 98 -6.32 -24.76 4.23
N SER A 99 -5.70 -25.95 4.31
CA SER A 99 -4.38 -26.14 4.92
C SER A 99 -3.26 -25.60 4.04
N GLN A 100 -3.36 -25.79 2.73
CA GLN A 100 -2.45 -25.29 1.71
C GLN A 100 -2.53 -23.76 1.60
N LYS A 101 -3.75 -23.20 1.63
CA LYS A 101 -3.95 -21.73 1.69
C LYS A 101 -3.31 -21.13 2.93
N LYS A 102 -3.43 -21.79 4.08
CA LYS A 102 -2.78 -21.35 5.33
C LYS A 102 -1.26 -21.36 5.17
N LEU A 103 -0.69 -22.39 4.56
CA LEU A 103 0.74 -22.49 4.33
C LEU A 103 1.28 -21.35 3.44
N VAL A 104 0.60 -21.06 2.32
CA VAL A 104 0.96 -19.93 1.44
C VAL A 104 0.83 -18.60 2.19
N LYS A 105 -0.20 -18.44 3.02
CA LYS A 105 -0.39 -17.26 3.85
C LYS A 105 0.72 -17.08 4.88
N ASP A 106 1.16 -18.16 5.53
CA ASP A 106 2.24 -18.14 6.53
C ASP A 106 3.59 -17.79 5.87
N TYR A 107 3.86 -18.32 4.67
CA TYR A 107 5.02 -17.92 3.86
C TYR A 107 4.98 -16.42 3.50
N ARG A 108 3.86 -15.93 2.96
CA ARG A 108 3.67 -14.51 2.61
C ARG A 108 3.84 -13.60 3.82
N SER A 109 3.25 -13.97 4.96
CA SER A 109 3.40 -13.24 6.24
C SER A 109 4.87 -13.17 6.68
N SER A 110 5.61 -14.28 6.50
CA SER A 110 7.04 -14.29 6.78
C SER A 110 7.81 -13.34 5.85
N LEU A 111 7.51 -13.31 4.54
CA LEU A 111 8.11 -12.36 3.60
C LEU A 111 7.83 -10.90 3.99
N ASP A 112 6.57 -10.60 4.31
CA ASP A 112 6.13 -9.25 4.69
C ASP A 112 6.84 -8.75 5.96
N SER A 113 7.12 -9.63 6.92
CA SER A 113 7.90 -9.29 8.12
C SER A 113 9.31 -8.77 7.79
N PHE A 114 9.96 -9.31 6.75
CA PHE A 114 11.28 -8.86 6.30
C PHE A 114 11.20 -7.57 5.48
N LEU A 115 10.20 -7.44 4.61
CA LEU A 115 10.06 -6.30 3.69
C LEU A 115 9.50 -5.04 4.37
N GLN A 116 8.59 -5.22 5.32
CA GLN A 116 7.80 -4.14 5.94
C GLN A 116 8.18 -3.92 7.41
N TYR A 117 9.41 -4.26 7.80
CA TYR A 117 9.88 -4.01 9.15
C TYR A 117 9.98 -2.51 9.43
N ILE A 118 9.14 -2.03 10.33
CA ILE A 118 9.19 -0.66 10.86
C ILE A 118 9.53 -0.76 12.35
N PRO A 119 10.69 -0.22 12.79
CA PRO A 119 11.06 -0.22 14.20
C PRO A 119 9.99 0.45 15.07
N ASN A 120 9.78 -0.08 16.29
CA ASN A 120 8.73 0.45 17.17
C ASN A 120 8.95 1.92 17.55
N TRP A 121 10.20 2.36 17.69
CA TRP A 121 10.50 3.77 17.97
C TRP A 121 10.08 4.69 16.81
N VAL A 122 10.17 4.23 15.55
CA VAL A 122 9.71 5.00 14.38
C VAL A 122 8.19 5.14 14.44
N LYS A 123 7.47 4.06 14.76
CA LYS A 123 6.00 4.11 14.92
C LYS A 123 5.60 5.15 15.97
N VAL A 124 6.26 5.14 17.12
CA VAL A 124 6.01 6.09 18.21
C VAL A 124 6.38 7.52 17.80
N ALA A 125 7.55 7.72 17.18
CA ALA A 125 8.00 9.04 16.73
C ALA A 125 7.05 9.64 15.69
N VAL A 126 6.58 8.85 14.72
CA VAL A 126 5.60 9.28 13.71
C VAL A 126 4.25 9.60 14.37
N ALA A 127 3.77 8.76 15.30
CA ALA A 127 2.53 9.02 16.01
C ALA A 127 2.59 10.32 16.84
N LEU A 128 3.71 10.58 17.53
CA LEU A 128 3.93 11.82 18.27
C LEU A 128 4.04 13.03 17.34
N ALA A 129 4.78 12.91 16.24
CA ALA A 129 4.90 14.00 15.26
C ALA A 129 3.55 14.37 14.64
N LEU A 130 2.72 13.36 14.30
CA LEU A 130 1.36 13.57 13.82
C LEU A 130 0.48 14.23 14.89
N GLY A 131 0.53 13.76 16.13
CA GLY A 131 -0.24 14.32 17.24
C GLY A 131 0.17 15.76 17.62
N LEU A 132 1.46 16.07 17.61
CA LEU A 132 1.96 17.43 17.81
C LEU A 132 1.56 18.34 16.64
N GLY A 133 1.68 17.84 15.40
CA GLY A 133 1.30 18.56 14.20
C GLY A 133 -0.18 18.94 14.18
N THR A 134 -1.07 18.03 14.61
CA THR A 134 -2.50 18.36 14.75
C THR A 134 -2.70 19.44 15.80
N MET A 135 -2.08 19.38 16.97
CA MET A 135 -2.24 20.41 18.03
C MET A 135 -1.77 21.80 17.61
N VAL A 136 -0.73 21.93 16.76
CA VAL A 136 -0.23 23.24 16.32
C VAL A 136 -1.09 23.82 15.18
N GLY A 137 -1.60 22.99 14.28
CA GLY A 137 -2.26 23.43 13.04
C GLY A 137 -3.78 23.29 12.99
N TRP A 138 -4.42 22.62 13.96
CA TRP A 138 -5.82 22.16 13.81
C TRP A 138 -6.83 23.29 13.56
N LYS A 139 -6.70 24.43 14.23
CA LYS A 139 -7.75 25.46 14.29
C LYS A 139 -8.19 25.90 12.89
N ARG A 140 -7.25 26.13 11.96
CA ARG A 140 -7.59 26.60 10.60
C ARG A 140 -8.35 25.56 9.81
N ILE A 141 -7.97 24.28 9.94
CA ILE A 141 -8.59 23.17 9.23
C ILE A 141 -9.98 22.90 9.79
N VAL A 142 -10.10 22.74 11.11
CA VAL A 142 -11.38 22.43 11.77
C VAL A 142 -12.40 23.55 11.57
N VAL A 143 -11.99 24.82 11.65
CA VAL A 143 -12.87 25.96 11.34
C VAL A 143 -13.31 25.93 9.87
N THR A 144 -12.41 25.61 8.94
CA THR A 144 -12.79 25.54 7.52
C THR A 144 -13.80 24.43 7.27
N VAL A 145 -13.58 23.24 7.83
CA VAL A 145 -14.45 22.08 7.64
C VAL A 145 -15.79 22.28 8.35
N GLY A 146 -15.78 22.70 9.62
CA GLY A 146 -16.98 22.80 10.44
C GLY A 146 -17.85 24.04 10.17
N GLU A 147 -17.25 25.13 9.70
CA GLU A 147 -17.95 26.42 9.59
C GLU A 147 -18.02 26.97 8.16
N ARG A 148 -17.03 26.68 7.31
CA ARG A 148 -16.90 27.35 6.01
C ARG A 148 -17.41 26.55 4.82
N ILE A 149 -17.59 25.22 4.95
CA ILE A 149 -18.10 24.37 3.86
C ILE A 149 -19.59 24.67 3.61
N GLY A 150 -20.39 24.81 4.67
CA GLY A 150 -21.79 25.21 4.58
C GLY A 150 -22.00 26.72 4.72
N LYS A 151 -23.24 27.17 4.49
CA LYS A 151 -23.65 28.57 4.78
C LYS A 151 -24.01 28.79 6.25
N HIS A 152 -24.34 27.71 6.96
CA HIS A 152 -24.64 27.70 8.40
C HIS A 152 -23.64 26.82 9.13
N HIS A 153 -23.49 27.02 10.44
CA HIS A 153 -22.68 26.13 11.27
C HIS A 153 -23.27 24.71 11.26
N MET A 154 -22.38 23.73 11.22
CA MET A 154 -22.75 22.33 11.27
C MET A 154 -23.31 21.98 12.67
N THR A 155 -24.46 21.31 12.70
CA THR A 155 -25.02 20.76 13.94
C THR A 155 -24.23 19.53 14.41
N TYR A 156 -24.32 19.19 15.70
CA TYR A 156 -23.68 17.97 16.24
C TYR A 156 -24.11 16.69 15.51
N GLY A 157 -25.40 16.58 15.14
CA GLY A 157 -25.93 15.43 14.41
C GLY A 157 -25.35 15.32 12.99
N GLN A 158 -25.13 16.44 12.31
CA GLN A 158 -24.43 16.46 11.01
C GLN A 158 -22.96 16.10 11.14
N GLY A 159 -22.28 16.55 12.21
CA GLY A 159 -20.90 16.18 12.50
C GLY A 159 -20.74 14.67 12.69
N MET A 160 -21.55 14.09 13.58
CA MET A 160 -21.57 12.64 13.82
C MET A 160 -21.88 11.86 12.53
N SER A 161 -22.88 12.30 11.77
CA SER A 161 -23.26 11.65 10.51
C SER A 161 -22.14 11.70 9.47
N ALA A 162 -21.44 12.83 9.35
CA ALA A 162 -20.31 12.99 8.44
C ALA A 162 -19.12 12.09 8.83
N GLU A 163 -18.81 12.01 10.13
CA GLU A 163 -17.73 11.15 10.63
C GLU A 163 -18.03 9.67 10.44
N LEU A 164 -19.28 9.23 10.71
CA LEU A 164 -19.69 7.84 10.48
C LEU A 164 -19.58 7.47 9.00
N VAL A 165 -20.10 8.31 8.10
CA VAL A 165 -19.99 8.07 6.66
C VAL A 165 -18.53 8.03 6.22
N ALA A 166 -17.69 8.93 6.73
CA ALA A 166 -16.27 8.95 6.39
C ALA A 166 -15.56 7.69 6.89
N MET A 167 -15.78 7.29 8.15
CA MET A 167 -15.21 6.08 8.74
C MET A 167 -15.63 4.83 7.96
N SER A 168 -16.93 4.64 7.70
CA SER A 168 -17.44 3.48 6.97
C SER A 168 -16.91 3.43 5.54
N THR A 169 -16.82 4.57 4.85
CA THR A 169 -16.29 4.64 3.48
C THR A 169 -14.80 4.32 3.43
N ILE A 170 -14.01 4.86 4.37
CA ILE A 170 -12.58 4.57 4.47
C ILE A 170 -12.37 3.09 4.80
N ALA A 171 -13.11 2.53 5.76
CA ALA A 171 -13.02 1.12 6.13
C ALA A 171 -13.39 0.19 4.95
N ALA A 172 -14.43 0.53 4.20
CA ALA A 172 -14.81 -0.22 3.00
C ALA A 172 -13.72 -0.14 1.91
N ALA A 173 -13.15 1.05 1.67
CA ALA A 173 -12.08 1.23 0.71
C ALA A 173 -10.79 0.47 1.09
N ASP A 174 -10.44 0.47 2.37
CA ASP A 174 -9.31 -0.29 2.92
C ASP A 174 -9.51 -1.80 2.75
N GLY A 175 -10.72 -2.30 3.07
CA GLY A 175 -11.09 -3.71 2.85
C GLY A 175 -11.02 -4.15 1.38
N LEU A 176 -11.23 -3.22 0.44
CA LEU A 176 -11.09 -3.44 -1.01
C LEU A 176 -9.66 -3.16 -1.53
N GLY A 177 -8.75 -2.70 -0.66
CA GLY A 177 -7.37 -2.34 -1.01
C GLY A 177 -7.27 -1.17 -2.00
N MET A 178 -8.24 -0.26 -1.98
CA MET A 178 -8.27 0.92 -2.86
C MET A 178 -7.58 2.11 -2.18
N PRO A 179 -6.61 2.77 -2.85
CA PRO A 179 -6.03 3.99 -2.31
C PRO A 179 -7.06 5.13 -2.38
N VAL A 180 -7.46 5.65 -1.22
CA VAL A 180 -8.44 6.74 -1.11
C VAL A 180 -7.86 7.91 -0.31
N SER A 181 -8.29 9.12 -0.66
CA SER A 181 -7.94 10.33 0.09
C SER A 181 -8.91 10.52 1.24
N THR A 182 -8.43 10.35 2.48
CA THR A 182 -9.24 10.57 3.69
C THR A 182 -9.79 11.99 3.78
N THR A 183 -9.02 12.99 3.29
CA THR A 183 -9.47 14.38 3.20
C THR A 183 -10.61 14.57 2.20
N HIS A 184 -10.57 13.91 1.04
CA HIS A 184 -11.67 14.00 0.07
C HIS A 184 -12.94 13.34 0.62
N VAL A 185 -12.80 12.18 1.25
CA VAL A 185 -13.92 11.46 1.85
C VAL A 185 -14.57 12.30 2.95
N LEU A 186 -13.78 12.84 3.90
CA LEU A 186 -14.30 13.65 5.00
C LEU A 186 -14.96 14.95 4.51
N ASN A 187 -14.30 15.71 3.62
CA ASN A 187 -14.86 16.97 3.11
C ASN A 187 -16.15 16.73 2.31
N SER A 188 -16.22 15.63 1.55
CA SER A 188 -17.43 15.26 0.80
C SER A 188 -18.55 14.80 1.72
N ALA A 189 -18.24 14.06 2.79
CA ALA A 189 -19.22 13.67 3.80
C ALA A 189 -19.83 14.90 4.49
N VAL A 190 -18.99 15.86 4.92
CA VAL A 190 -19.46 17.13 5.52
C VAL A 190 -20.28 17.95 4.52
N ALA A 191 -19.83 18.11 3.28
CA ALA A 191 -20.63 18.78 2.25
C ALA A 191 -21.99 18.07 2.02
N GLY A 192 -21.99 16.74 2.02
CA GLY A 192 -23.19 15.91 1.90
C GLY A 192 -24.21 16.17 3.01
N THR A 193 -23.77 16.28 4.27
CA THR A 193 -24.70 16.58 5.39
C THR A 193 -25.27 17.99 5.31
N MET A 194 -24.53 18.96 4.75
CA MET A 194 -25.02 20.32 4.52
C MET A 194 -26.06 20.40 3.40
N VAL A 195 -25.88 19.58 2.34
CA VAL A 195 -26.88 19.45 1.27
C VAL A 195 -28.13 18.72 1.77
N ALA A 196 -27.97 17.60 2.48
CA ALA A 196 -29.08 16.80 3.01
C ALA A 196 -29.97 17.60 3.97
N ASN A 197 -29.36 18.43 4.84
CA ASN A 197 -30.09 19.28 5.78
C ASN A 197 -30.59 20.60 5.15
N LYS A 198 -30.44 20.78 3.83
CA LYS A 198 -30.82 22.00 3.08
C LYS A 198 -30.20 23.28 3.65
N SER A 199 -29.10 23.17 4.40
CA SER A 199 -28.38 24.31 5.00
C SER A 199 -27.57 25.10 3.96
N GLY A 200 -27.43 24.56 2.74
CA GLY A 200 -26.75 25.20 1.63
C GLY A 200 -25.22 25.14 1.73
N LEU A 201 -24.58 25.05 0.57
CA LEU A 201 -23.12 25.04 0.46
C LEU A 201 -22.57 26.43 0.20
N ASN A 202 -21.40 26.70 0.78
CA ASN A 202 -20.59 27.84 0.40
C ASN A 202 -19.78 27.49 -0.85
N PHE A 203 -20.34 27.81 -2.02
CA PHE A 203 -19.73 27.51 -3.31
C PHE A 203 -18.33 28.10 -3.48
N ASN A 204 -18.03 29.26 -2.88
CA ASN A 204 -16.70 29.86 -2.95
C ASN A 204 -15.68 29.01 -2.19
N THR A 205 -16.01 28.57 -0.97
CA THR A 205 -15.15 27.66 -0.19
C THR A 205 -14.96 26.34 -0.92
N VAL A 206 -16.05 25.72 -1.40
CA VAL A 206 -15.98 24.44 -2.11
C VAL A 206 -15.11 24.56 -3.36
N LYS A 207 -15.28 25.62 -4.16
CA LYS A 207 -14.45 25.88 -5.34
C LYS A 207 -12.97 26.06 -4.96
N THR A 208 -12.69 26.76 -3.87
CA THR A 208 -11.32 26.93 -3.37
C THR A 208 -10.69 25.59 -2.99
N ILE A 209 -11.42 24.75 -2.25
CA ILE A 209 -10.97 23.39 -1.87
C ILE A 209 -10.70 22.54 -3.12
N LEU A 210 -11.64 22.51 -4.08
CA LEU A 210 -11.48 21.76 -5.32
C LEU A 210 -10.27 22.26 -6.14
N SER A 211 -10.08 23.58 -6.23
CA SER A 211 -8.93 24.15 -6.93
C SER A 211 -7.61 23.77 -6.27
N ALA A 212 -7.58 23.73 -4.93
CA ALA A 212 -6.39 23.30 -4.19
C ALA A 212 -6.07 21.83 -4.45
N TRP A 213 -7.08 20.94 -4.52
CA TRP A 213 -6.86 19.52 -4.84
C TRP A 213 -6.28 19.29 -6.23
N VAL A 214 -6.69 20.10 -7.22
CA VAL A 214 -6.13 20.03 -8.56
C VAL A 214 -4.72 20.61 -8.59
N PHE A 215 -4.47 21.70 -7.87
CA PHE A 215 -3.20 22.41 -7.91
C PHE A 215 -2.08 21.75 -7.09
N THR A 216 -2.42 20.97 -6.05
CA THR A 216 -1.42 20.28 -5.24
C THR A 216 -0.59 19.29 -6.05
N LEU A 217 -1.17 18.56 -7.00
CA LEU A 217 -0.43 17.58 -7.81
C LEU A 217 0.63 18.24 -8.72
N PRO A 218 0.32 19.26 -9.56
CA PRO A 218 1.32 19.98 -10.31
C PRO A 218 2.40 20.62 -9.42
N ALA A 219 1.99 21.22 -8.29
CA ALA A 219 2.92 21.87 -7.39
C ALA A 219 3.93 20.88 -6.78
N THR A 220 3.48 19.70 -6.33
CA THR A 220 4.38 18.68 -5.79
C THR A 220 5.26 18.05 -6.87
N ILE A 221 4.76 17.87 -8.09
CA ILE A 221 5.55 17.39 -9.24
C ILE A 221 6.68 18.38 -9.56
N CYS A 222 6.36 19.67 -9.68
CA CYS A 222 7.36 20.70 -10.00
C CYS A 222 8.39 20.85 -8.88
N LEU A 223 7.95 20.83 -7.61
CA LEU A 223 8.85 20.97 -6.46
C LEU A 223 9.76 19.74 -6.32
N SER A 224 9.21 18.52 -6.44
CA SER A 224 9.99 17.28 -6.40
C SER A 224 10.99 17.21 -7.56
N GLY A 225 10.54 17.48 -8.79
CA GLY A 225 11.40 17.47 -9.98
C GLY A 225 12.49 18.55 -9.91
N GLY A 226 12.17 19.74 -9.42
CA GLY A 226 13.12 20.83 -9.23
C GLY A 226 14.19 20.51 -8.18
N LEU A 227 13.79 19.97 -7.03
CA LEU A 227 14.74 19.53 -6.00
C LEU A 227 15.63 18.38 -6.48
N TYR A 228 15.05 17.41 -7.19
CA TYR A 228 15.82 16.30 -7.77
C TYR A 228 16.87 16.80 -8.75
N TRP A 229 16.49 17.67 -9.69
CA TRP A 229 17.43 18.27 -10.64
C TRP A 229 18.52 19.08 -9.95
N LEU A 230 18.16 19.84 -8.91
CA LEU A 230 19.11 20.64 -8.13
C LEU A 230 20.11 19.74 -7.39
N PHE A 231 19.66 18.68 -6.73
CA PHE A 231 20.56 17.78 -6.01
C PHE A 231 21.49 16.99 -6.93
N LEU A 232 21.08 16.70 -8.16
CA LEU A 232 21.96 16.11 -9.18
C LEU A 232 23.12 17.04 -9.60
N GLN A 233 23.03 18.36 -9.39
CA GLN A 233 24.13 19.27 -9.71
C GLN A 233 25.23 19.29 -8.63
N PHE A 234 24.91 18.83 -7.42
CA PHE A 234 25.83 18.84 -6.27
C PHE A 234 26.51 17.48 -6.00
N VAL A 235 26.06 16.42 -6.67
CA VAL A 235 26.65 15.07 -6.62
C VAL A 235 27.44 14.83 -7.89
#